data_AF-A0A9W8JXE4-F1
#
_entry.id   AF-A0A9W8JXE4-F1
#
_cell.length_a   1.000
_cell.length_b   1.000
_cell.length_c   1.000
_cell.angle_alpha   90.00
_cell.angle_beta   90.00
_cell.angle_gamma   90.00
#
_symmetry.space_group_name_H-M   'P 1'
#
loop_
_entity.id
_entity.type
_entity.pdbx_description
1 polymer ?
#
loop_
_entity_poly.entity_id
_entity_poly.type
_entity_poly.pdbx_seq_one_letter_code
_entity_poly.pdbx_strand_id
1 'polypeptide(L)'
;MQIRLLVVLASGNTSMTMDVDSRESVGFVKSAARSALLKQFQLSEEQIQKLEAIRVYGSKCGGPGLSDDTTVSEVCPTQDDPLLAVVPTRNVDAALEAWAPAAILFPLQNLPVPTEEKVAEPSSDDLLSNVLARLAASERRENEREKAEKEKEKAEKEKEKKRADLAEKRRQQDKKELEDKFKKEMLKQERGASEQLRLAEKQWNEDREELKKKLNAAQDTISGLQTEIALIQGDVGDLFFLSLKDEESLGYIKRRNLLDRVQAQLADKFGVTVDRTTPSVSFRQSLGPSTDLEERRQSLKRLLDRHRSSLNAGESALSNDQAALSILADSRSRLRELGDRVAHGVFQRGWYEPATRSDEGLKGLLECIVDS
;
A
#
# COMPACT_ATOMS: atom_id res chain seq x y z
N MET A 1 5.21 -35.70 5.25
CA MET A 1 3.86 -36.17 5.70
C MET A 1 2.87 -35.16 5.15
N GLN A 2 1.80 -35.60 4.49
CA GLN A 2 0.81 -34.66 3.95
C GLN A 2 -0.24 -34.36 5.03
N ILE A 3 -0.47 -33.08 5.30
CA ILE A 3 -1.49 -32.59 6.23
C ILE A 3 -2.59 -31.91 5.42
N ARG A 4 -3.85 -32.19 5.76
CA ARG A 4 -5.00 -31.56 5.11
C ARG A 4 -5.23 -30.16 5.70
N LEU A 5 -5.07 -29.16 4.86
CA LEU A 5 -5.38 -27.76 5.16
C LEU A 5 -6.81 -27.44 4.75
N LEU A 6 -7.62 -26.96 5.69
CA LEU A 6 -8.90 -26.31 5.44
C LEU A 6 -8.68 -24.79 5.38
N VAL A 7 -8.98 -24.17 4.25
CA VAL A 7 -8.93 -22.72 4.07
C VAL A 7 -10.35 -22.17 4.12
N VAL A 8 -10.60 -21.19 4.98
CA VAL A 8 -11.92 -20.58 5.18
C VAL A 8 -11.79 -19.07 5.04
N LEU A 9 -12.62 -18.45 4.21
CA LEU A 9 -12.76 -17.00 4.22
C LEU A 9 -13.51 -16.59 5.48
N ALA A 10 -13.05 -15.54 6.17
CA ALA A 10 -13.62 -15.08 7.45
C ALA A 10 -15.13 -14.74 7.37
N SER A 11 -15.66 -14.48 6.18
CA SER A 11 -17.10 -14.36 5.94
C SER A 11 -17.92 -15.63 6.23
N GLY A 12 -17.29 -16.79 6.42
CA GLY A 12 -17.93 -18.08 6.69
C GLY A 12 -18.57 -18.77 5.46
N ASN A 13 -18.73 -18.05 4.35
CA ASN A 13 -19.53 -18.50 3.21
C ASN A 13 -18.78 -19.39 2.21
N THR A 14 -17.45 -19.49 2.34
CA THR A 14 -16.60 -20.17 1.37
C THR A 14 -15.44 -20.84 2.07
N SER A 15 -15.29 -22.14 1.82
CA SER A 15 -14.18 -22.95 2.31
C SER A 15 -13.65 -23.84 1.19
N MET A 16 -12.37 -24.16 1.25
CA MET A 16 -11.73 -25.14 0.37
C MET A 16 -10.73 -25.99 1.16
N THR A 17 -10.41 -27.18 0.65
CA THR A 17 -9.40 -28.05 1.24
C THR A 17 -8.24 -28.24 0.28
N MET A 18 -7.01 -28.28 0.79
CA MET A 18 -5.81 -28.64 0.03
C MET A 18 -4.85 -29.45 0.90
N ASP A 19 -3.91 -30.17 0.28
CA ASP A 19 -2.88 -30.93 1.00
C ASP A 19 -1.56 -30.14 1.01
N VAL A 20 -0.88 -30.13 2.16
CA VAL A 20 0.34 -29.36 2.45
C VAL A 20 1.39 -30.30 3.04
N ASP A 21 2.67 -30.10 2.74
CA ASP A 21 3.72 -30.91 3.38
C ASP A 21 4.00 -30.40 4.80
N SER A 22 4.03 -31.33 5.76
CA SER A 22 4.51 -31.15 7.13
C SER A 22 5.81 -30.36 7.30
N ARG A 23 6.70 -30.36 6.30
CA ARG A 23 7.99 -29.64 6.32
C ARG A 23 7.88 -28.18 5.90
N GLU A 24 6.75 -27.78 5.34
CA GLU A 24 6.54 -26.40 4.88
C GLU A 24 6.34 -25.48 6.08
N SER A 25 6.71 -24.21 5.90
CA SER A 25 6.55 -23.19 6.92
C SER A 25 5.14 -22.60 6.92
N VAL A 26 4.72 -22.06 8.05
CA VAL A 26 3.44 -21.35 8.18
C VAL A 26 3.35 -20.19 7.18
N GLY A 27 4.45 -19.49 6.89
CA GLY A 27 4.49 -18.46 5.86
C GLY A 27 4.16 -18.99 4.46
N PHE A 28 4.66 -20.18 4.11
CA PHE A 28 4.31 -20.85 2.85
C PHE A 28 2.82 -21.22 2.81
N VAL A 29 2.29 -21.78 3.91
CA VAL A 29 0.87 -22.14 4.04
C VAL A 29 -0.04 -20.92 3.82
N LYS A 30 0.30 -19.77 4.41
CA LYS A 30 -0.45 -18.51 4.20
C LYS A 30 -0.44 -18.07 2.74
N SER A 31 0.71 -18.16 2.08
CA SER A 31 0.87 -17.81 0.66
C SER A 31 0.09 -18.76 -0.27
N ALA A 32 0.16 -20.07 0.01
CA ALA A 32 -0.57 -21.10 -0.73
C ALA A 32 -2.08 -20.94 -0.58
N ALA A 33 -2.57 -20.72 0.65
CA ALA A 33 -3.97 -20.46 0.95
C ALA A 33 -4.50 -19.22 0.20
N ARG A 34 -3.74 -18.12 0.22
CA ARG A 34 -4.08 -16.90 -0.52
C ARG A 34 -4.16 -17.15 -2.01
N SER A 35 -3.12 -17.76 -2.59
CA SER A 35 -3.03 -18.00 -4.03
C SER A 35 -4.16 -18.92 -4.53
N ALA A 36 -4.49 -19.94 -3.73
CA ALA A 36 -5.56 -20.87 -4.06
C ALA A 36 -6.94 -20.18 -4.03
N LEU A 37 -7.22 -19.32 -3.05
CA LEU A 37 -8.47 -18.57 -2.99
C LEU A 37 -8.61 -17.58 -4.16
N LEU A 38 -7.54 -16.85 -4.50
CA LEU A 38 -7.52 -15.94 -5.65
C LEU A 38 -7.84 -16.71 -6.95
N LYS A 39 -7.20 -17.88 -7.13
CA LYS A 39 -7.38 -18.70 -8.33
C LYS A 39 -8.76 -19.35 -8.42
N GLN A 40 -9.25 -19.92 -7.32
CA GLN A 40 -10.49 -20.69 -7.32
C GLN A 40 -11.74 -19.81 -7.35
N PHE A 41 -11.72 -18.67 -6.66
CA PHE A 41 -12.88 -17.78 -6.53
C PHE A 41 -12.77 -16.51 -7.40
N GLN A 42 -11.75 -16.41 -8.25
CA GLN A 42 -11.48 -15.25 -9.12
C GLN A 42 -11.46 -13.92 -8.34
N LEU A 43 -10.96 -13.96 -7.10
CA LEU A 43 -10.87 -12.78 -6.26
C LEU A 43 -9.71 -11.90 -6.73
N SER A 44 -9.89 -10.59 -6.65
CA SER A 44 -8.82 -9.63 -6.89
C SER A 44 -7.85 -9.61 -5.71
N GLU A 45 -6.57 -9.31 -5.96
CA GLU A 45 -5.56 -9.20 -4.90
C GLU A 45 -5.92 -8.15 -3.84
N GLU A 46 -6.74 -7.17 -4.21
CA GLU A 46 -7.22 -6.11 -3.33
C GLU A 46 -8.30 -6.56 -2.34
N GLN A 47 -9.03 -7.65 -2.64
CA GLN A 47 -10.11 -8.16 -1.78
C GLN A 47 -9.60 -8.99 -0.60
N ILE A 48 -8.38 -9.54 -0.72
CA ILE A 48 -7.73 -10.33 0.32
C ILE A 48 -6.68 -9.44 1.00
N GLN A 49 -6.72 -9.38 2.33
CA GLN A 49 -5.73 -8.60 3.09
C GLN A 49 -4.30 -9.15 2.94
N LYS A 50 -3.32 -8.38 3.41
CA LYS A 50 -1.91 -8.79 3.41
C LYS A 50 -1.74 -10.16 4.07
N LEU A 51 -0.70 -10.89 3.67
CA LEU A 51 -0.37 -12.23 4.18
C LEU A 51 -0.32 -12.28 5.72
N GLU A 52 0.13 -11.19 6.36
CA GLU A 52 0.20 -11.00 7.81
C GLU A 52 -1.16 -11.15 8.52
N ALA A 53 -2.27 -10.88 7.81
CA ALA A 53 -3.63 -10.97 8.35
C ALA A 53 -4.20 -12.39 8.32
N ILE A 54 -3.61 -13.30 7.53
CA ILE A 54 -4.06 -14.70 7.46
C ILE A 54 -3.65 -15.41 8.74
N ARG A 55 -4.63 -15.98 9.45
CA ARG A 55 -4.39 -16.72 10.69
C ARG A 55 -4.42 -18.21 10.40
N VAL A 56 -3.40 -18.93 10.88
CA VAL A 56 -3.33 -20.39 10.79
C VAL A 56 -3.52 -20.96 12.19
N TYR A 57 -4.39 -21.95 12.31
CA TYR A 57 -4.71 -22.68 13.53
C TYR A 57 -4.43 -24.16 13.30
N GLY A 58 -3.89 -24.83 14.32
CA GLY A 58 -3.80 -26.29 14.33
C GLY A 58 -3.92 -26.85 15.73
N SER A 59 -3.86 -28.17 15.83
CA SER A 59 -4.28 -28.90 17.04
C SER A 59 -3.46 -28.55 18.30
N LYS A 60 -2.17 -28.22 18.16
CA LYS A 60 -1.31 -27.86 19.30
C LYS A 60 -1.22 -26.36 19.60
N CYS A 61 -1.50 -25.51 18.62
CA CYS A 61 -1.26 -24.06 18.71
C CYS A 61 -2.55 -23.33 18.37
N GLY A 62 -3.34 -23.02 19.40
CA GLY A 62 -4.68 -22.45 19.26
C GLY A 62 -4.74 -20.92 19.28
N GLY A 63 -3.86 -20.19 18.59
CA GLY A 63 -3.94 -18.73 18.67
C GLY A 63 -3.18 -17.89 17.63
N PRO A 64 -3.58 -16.61 17.50
CA PRO A 64 -2.94 -15.64 16.62
C PRO A 64 -1.53 -15.32 17.14
N GLY A 65 -0.48 -15.68 16.39
CA GLY A 65 0.91 -15.37 16.77
C GLY A 65 1.96 -16.38 16.34
N LEU A 66 1.62 -17.38 15.54
CA LEU A 66 2.61 -18.28 14.95
C LEU A 66 3.58 -17.49 14.07
N SER A 67 4.87 -17.70 14.31
CA SER A 67 5.94 -17.17 13.45
C SER A 67 5.80 -17.77 12.05
N ASP A 68 6.12 -17.00 11.02
CA ASP A 68 6.10 -17.48 9.64
C ASP A 68 7.13 -18.59 9.40
N ASP A 69 8.14 -18.70 10.27
CA ASP A 69 9.20 -19.72 10.23
C ASP A 69 8.79 -21.04 10.91
N THR A 70 7.70 -21.06 11.67
CA THR A 70 7.21 -22.29 12.33
C THR A 70 6.82 -23.32 11.27
N THR A 71 7.24 -24.58 11.44
CA THR A 71 6.89 -25.64 10.48
C THR A 71 5.51 -26.22 10.77
N VAL A 72 4.84 -26.72 9.72
CA VAL A 72 3.51 -27.34 9.85
C VAL A 72 3.52 -28.52 10.82
N SER A 73 4.61 -29.30 10.88
CA SER A 73 4.77 -30.41 11.84
C SER A 73 4.84 -30.00 13.31
N GLU A 74 5.24 -28.76 13.61
CA GLU A 74 5.21 -28.22 14.98
C GLU A 74 3.77 -27.86 15.40
N VAL A 75 2.95 -27.44 14.45
CA VAL A 75 1.56 -27.00 14.68
C VAL A 75 0.57 -28.18 14.66
N CYS A 76 0.77 -29.12 13.73
CA CYS A 76 -0.02 -30.34 13.53
C CYS A 76 0.94 -31.54 13.50
N PRO A 77 1.22 -32.17 14.66
CA PRO A 77 2.21 -33.25 14.77
C PRO A 77 1.75 -34.56 14.14
N THR A 78 0.44 -34.78 13.97
CA THR A 78 -0.11 -36.00 13.39
C THR A 78 -0.83 -35.72 12.06
N GLN A 79 -0.91 -36.74 11.21
CA GLN A 79 -1.53 -36.63 9.89
C GLN A 79 -3.04 -36.33 9.95
N ASP A 80 -3.70 -36.73 11.04
CA ASP A 80 -5.13 -36.55 11.24
C ASP A 80 -5.48 -35.21 11.92
N ASP A 81 -4.47 -34.41 12.29
CA ASP A 81 -4.69 -33.11 12.91
C ASP A 81 -5.20 -32.08 11.90
N PRO A 82 -6.34 -31.43 12.16
CA PRO A 82 -6.88 -30.43 11.25
C PRO A 82 -6.03 -29.17 11.30
N LEU A 83 -5.56 -28.73 10.12
CA LEU A 83 -4.93 -27.43 9.94
C LEU A 83 -5.95 -26.48 9.30
N LEU A 84 -6.16 -25.31 9.89
CA LEU A 84 -7.16 -24.33 9.46
C LEU A 84 -6.49 -22.99 9.15
N ALA A 85 -6.64 -22.48 7.93
CA ALA A 85 -6.25 -21.12 7.57
C ALA A 85 -7.49 -20.23 7.40
N VAL A 86 -7.61 -19.21 8.24
CA VAL A 86 -8.68 -18.20 8.16
C VAL A 86 -8.15 -16.97 7.43
N VAL A 87 -8.78 -16.65 6.30
CA VAL A 87 -8.38 -15.55 5.42
C VAL A 87 -9.38 -14.39 5.56
N PRO A 88 -8.96 -13.24 6.12
CA PRO A 88 -9.83 -12.08 6.25
C PRO A 88 -10.06 -11.39 4.90
N THR A 89 -11.29 -10.91 4.69
CA THR A 89 -11.64 -10.05 3.55
C THR A 89 -11.74 -8.60 4.01
N ARG A 90 -11.46 -7.66 3.10
CA ARG A 90 -11.41 -6.20 3.36
C ARG A 90 -12.66 -5.59 4.04
N ASN A 91 -13.81 -6.28 4.04
CA ASN A 91 -15.07 -5.78 4.60
C ASN A 91 -15.38 -6.29 6.02
N VAL A 92 -14.47 -7.08 6.63
CA VAL A 92 -14.77 -7.82 7.86
C VAL A 92 -13.71 -7.58 8.95
N ASP A 93 -13.13 -6.38 8.99
CA ASP A 93 -12.21 -5.98 10.09
C ASP A 93 -12.94 -5.92 11.45
N ALA A 94 -14.26 -5.70 11.44
CA ALA A 94 -15.05 -5.62 12.67
C ALA A 94 -15.51 -6.99 13.23
N ALA A 95 -15.41 -8.10 12.48
CA ALA A 95 -15.92 -9.40 12.95
C ALA A 95 -14.82 -10.39 13.40
N LEU A 96 -13.56 -10.16 13.06
CA LEU A 96 -12.46 -11.04 13.50
C LEU A 96 -12.10 -10.90 14.98
N GLU A 97 -12.37 -9.75 15.61
CA GLU A 97 -12.21 -9.61 17.07
C GLU A 97 -13.35 -10.26 17.87
N ALA A 98 -14.47 -10.61 17.22
CA ALA A 98 -15.62 -11.24 17.86
C ALA A 98 -15.60 -12.78 17.82
N TRP A 99 -14.64 -13.39 17.12
CA TRP A 99 -14.52 -14.85 17.00
C TRP A 99 -13.52 -15.40 18.02
N ALA A 100 -13.94 -15.36 19.30
CA ALA A 100 -13.52 -16.34 20.29
C ALA A 100 -14.19 -17.70 19.99
N PRO A 101 -13.60 -18.85 20.40
CA PRO A 101 -13.94 -20.18 19.89
C PRO A 101 -15.29 -20.66 20.44
N ALA A 102 -16.40 -20.32 19.77
CA ALA A 102 -17.74 -20.71 20.21
C ALA A 102 -18.61 -21.35 19.11
N ALA A 103 -18.04 -21.71 17.95
CA ALA A 103 -18.83 -22.20 16.82
C ALA A 103 -18.38 -23.57 16.27
N ILE A 104 -18.07 -24.53 17.14
CA ILE A 104 -18.18 -25.97 16.82
C ILE A 104 -18.67 -26.71 18.06
N LEU A 105 -19.94 -26.55 18.41
CA LEU A 105 -20.66 -27.44 19.32
C LEU A 105 -22.09 -27.55 18.79
N PHE A 106 -22.37 -28.64 18.08
CA PHE A 106 -23.75 -29.05 17.79
C PHE A 106 -24.34 -29.68 19.06
N PRO A 107 -25.45 -29.18 19.62
CA PRO A 107 -26.27 -29.96 20.52
C PRO A 107 -27.42 -30.59 19.71
N LEU A 108 -27.38 -31.92 19.59
CA LEU A 108 -28.59 -32.72 19.36
C LEU A 108 -29.51 -32.51 20.57
N GLN A 109 -30.66 -31.86 20.38
CA GLN A 109 -31.66 -31.74 21.45
C GLN A 109 -33.03 -32.24 20.99
N ASN A 110 -33.55 -33.12 21.85
CA ASN A 110 -34.72 -33.95 21.71
C ASN A 110 -36.03 -33.16 21.77
N LEU A 111 -37.01 -33.63 20.99
CA LEU A 111 -38.43 -33.26 21.06
C LEU A 111 -39.07 -33.74 22.37
N PRO A 112 -39.98 -32.96 22.99
CA PRO A 112 -40.81 -33.45 24.08
C PRO A 112 -42.10 -34.12 23.55
N VAL A 113 -42.44 -35.23 24.21
CA VAL A 113 -43.70 -35.97 24.12
C VAL A 113 -44.79 -35.25 24.93
N PRO A 114 -46.05 -35.16 24.46
CA PRO A 114 -47.17 -34.74 25.29
C PRO A 114 -47.85 -35.96 25.95
N THR A 115 -48.16 -35.85 27.24
CA THR A 115 -49.00 -36.80 27.99
C THR A 115 -50.31 -36.12 28.39
N GLU A 116 -51.35 -36.95 28.38
CA GLU A 116 -52.80 -36.73 28.45
C GLU A 116 -53.32 -36.00 29.70
N GLU A 117 -54.52 -35.42 29.60
CA GLU A 117 -55.49 -35.50 30.71
C GLU A 117 -56.95 -35.38 30.24
N LYS A 118 -57.75 -36.41 30.60
CA LYS A 118 -59.22 -36.48 30.52
C LYS A 118 -59.80 -36.00 31.85
N VAL A 119 -60.87 -35.20 31.83
CA VAL A 119 -61.80 -35.11 32.98
C VAL A 119 -63.24 -34.99 32.47
N ALA A 120 -64.12 -35.76 33.12
CA ALA A 120 -65.52 -35.99 32.81
C ALA A 120 -66.48 -35.06 33.57
N GLU A 121 -67.68 -34.89 33.00
CA GLU A 121 -68.89 -34.36 33.63
C GLU A 121 -69.44 -35.31 34.72
N PRO A 122 -70.34 -34.83 35.61
CA PRO A 122 -71.71 -35.36 35.48
C PRO A 122 -72.88 -34.43 35.89
N SER A 123 -73.98 -34.66 35.16
CA SER A 123 -75.38 -34.88 35.57
C SER A 123 -76.25 -33.76 36.14
N SER A 124 -77.27 -33.42 35.35
CA SER A 124 -78.47 -32.66 35.65
C SER A 124 -79.72 -33.56 35.75
N ASP A 125 -80.80 -32.93 36.22
CA ASP A 125 -82.24 -33.29 36.14
C ASP A 125 -82.75 -34.26 37.23
N ASP A 126 -83.90 -34.03 37.87
CA ASP A 126 -85.11 -33.34 37.44
C ASP A 126 -85.99 -33.05 38.67
N LEU A 127 -86.95 -32.11 38.63
CA LEU A 127 -88.24 -32.18 39.37
C LEU A 127 -89.15 -30.97 39.06
N LEU A 128 -89.82 -31.11 37.91
CA LEU A 128 -90.80 -30.24 37.28
C LEU A 128 -92.21 -30.33 37.91
N SER A 129 -92.60 -29.42 38.84
CA SER A 129 -94.04 -29.21 39.14
C SER A 129 -94.43 -27.88 39.80
N ASN A 130 -93.51 -26.91 39.89
CA ASN A 130 -93.80 -25.52 40.32
C ASN A 130 -93.51 -24.47 39.22
N VAL A 131 -93.46 -24.92 37.96
CA VAL A 131 -92.81 -24.24 36.83
C VAL A 131 -93.71 -23.18 36.17
N LEU A 132 -95.02 -23.39 36.09
CA LEU A 132 -95.89 -22.52 35.28
C LEU A 132 -96.27 -21.17 35.92
N ALA A 133 -96.32 -21.07 37.25
CA ALA A 133 -96.54 -19.77 37.93
C ALA A 133 -95.22 -19.02 38.21
N ARG A 134 -94.09 -19.75 38.31
CA ARG A 134 -92.75 -19.16 38.35
C ARG A 134 -92.27 -18.69 36.99
N LEU A 135 -92.73 -19.23 35.86
CA LEU A 135 -92.32 -18.81 34.51
C LEU A 135 -92.68 -17.34 34.18
N ALA A 136 -93.88 -16.85 34.49
CA ALA A 136 -94.24 -15.46 34.17
C ALA A 136 -93.54 -14.41 35.08
N ALA A 137 -93.20 -14.77 36.32
CA ALA A 137 -92.38 -13.95 37.22
C ALA A 137 -90.87 -14.15 36.98
N SER A 138 -90.48 -15.31 36.42
CA SER A 138 -89.14 -15.63 35.93
C SER A 138 -88.86 -14.81 34.68
N GLU A 139 -89.70 -14.85 33.65
CA GLU A 139 -89.52 -14.10 32.40
C GLU A 139 -89.36 -12.58 32.62
N ARG A 140 -90.04 -11.99 33.62
CA ARG A 140 -89.82 -10.58 33.99
C ARG A 140 -88.50 -10.35 34.73
N ARG A 141 -88.15 -11.22 35.68
CA ARG A 141 -86.86 -11.18 36.39
C ARG A 141 -85.68 -11.56 35.50
N GLU A 142 -85.92 -12.35 34.48
CA GLU A 142 -84.97 -12.85 33.50
C GLU A 142 -84.75 -11.79 32.43
N ASN A 143 -85.79 -11.11 31.94
CA ASN A 143 -85.61 -9.90 31.11
C ASN A 143 -84.94 -8.74 31.86
N GLU A 144 -85.22 -8.54 33.15
CA GLU A 144 -84.52 -7.54 33.97
C GLU A 144 -83.07 -7.94 34.27
N ARG A 145 -82.80 -9.23 34.53
CA ARG A 145 -81.44 -9.76 34.66
C ARG A 145 -80.68 -9.68 33.35
N GLU A 146 -81.30 -10.00 32.22
CA GLU A 146 -80.68 -9.95 30.90
C GLU A 146 -80.39 -8.49 30.49
N LYS A 147 -81.26 -7.53 30.86
CA LYS A 147 -80.96 -6.09 30.70
C LYS A 147 -79.82 -5.65 31.61
N ALA A 148 -79.83 -6.05 32.88
CA ALA A 148 -78.75 -5.72 33.82
C ALA A 148 -77.42 -6.41 33.46
N GLU A 149 -77.45 -7.62 32.90
CA GLU A 149 -76.29 -8.32 32.37
C GLU A 149 -75.78 -7.68 31.09
N LYS A 150 -76.67 -7.29 30.16
CA LYS A 150 -76.27 -6.50 28.97
C LYS A 150 -75.68 -5.14 29.34
N GLU A 151 -76.17 -4.49 30.40
CA GLU A 151 -75.58 -3.25 30.91
C GLU A 151 -74.24 -3.49 31.61
N LYS A 152 -74.10 -4.55 32.40
CA LYS A 152 -72.83 -4.96 33.01
C LYS A 152 -71.80 -5.36 31.94
N GLU A 153 -72.21 -6.10 30.93
CA GLU A 153 -71.37 -6.52 29.81
C GLU A 153 -70.94 -5.32 28.97
N LYS A 154 -71.83 -4.35 28.72
CA LYS A 154 -71.46 -3.07 28.08
C LYS A 154 -70.48 -2.27 28.94
N ALA A 155 -70.71 -2.20 30.26
CA ALA A 155 -69.81 -1.50 31.18
C ALA A 155 -68.44 -2.19 31.31
N GLU A 156 -68.39 -3.53 31.26
CA GLU A 156 -67.15 -4.29 31.23
C GLU A 156 -66.40 -4.13 29.91
N LYS A 157 -67.10 -4.19 28.77
CA LYS A 157 -66.50 -3.89 27.46
C LYS A 157 -65.98 -2.46 27.37
N GLU A 158 -66.65 -1.49 28.00
CA GLU A 158 -66.16 -0.10 28.05
C GLU A 158 -64.93 0.03 28.96
N LYS A 159 -64.89 -0.66 30.10
CA LYS A 159 -63.71 -0.71 30.99
C LYS A 159 -62.54 -1.42 30.32
N GLU A 160 -62.80 -2.49 29.57
CA GLU A 160 -61.80 -3.24 28.82
C GLU A 160 -61.21 -2.39 27.69
N LYS A 161 -62.05 -1.68 26.91
CA LYS A 161 -61.59 -0.71 25.92
C LYS A 161 -60.74 0.40 26.54
N LYS A 162 -61.17 0.99 27.65
CA LYS A 162 -60.38 2.02 28.36
C LYS A 162 -59.05 1.48 28.87
N ARG A 163 -58.98 0.21 29.32
CA ARG A 163 -57.73 -0.44 29.71
C ARG A 163 -56.83 -0.74 28.52
N ALA A 164 -57.39 -1.17 27.39
CA ALA A 164 -56.65 -1.41 26.15
C ALA A 164 -56.05 -0.10 25.61
N ASP A 165 -56.83 0.99 25.57
CA ASP A 165 -56.37 2.32 25.14
C ASP A 165 -55.24 2.86 26.04
N LEU A 166 -55.33 2.64 27.36
CA LEU A 166 -54.28 3.00 28.31
C LEU A 166 -53.01 2.15 28.12
N ALA A 167 -53.16 0.86 27.86
CA ALA A 167 -52.04 -0.03 27.58
C ALA A 167 -51.35 0.33 26.25
N GLU A 168 -52.11 0.71 25.22
CA GLU A 168 -51.57 1.16 23.94
C GLU A 168 -50.81 2.48 24.09
N LYS A 169 -51.36 3.46 24.82
CA LYS A 169 -50.66 4.72 25.11
C LYS A 169 -49.35 4.51 25.85
N ARG A 170 -49.31 3.59 26.82
CA ARG A 170 -48.07 3.23 27.52
C ARG A 170 -47.04 2.60 26.58
N ARG A 171 -47.46 1.65 25.74
CA ARG A 171 -46.56 1.05 24.72
C ARG A 171 -46.00 2.09 23.75
N GLN A 172 -46.80 3.09 23.35
CA GLN A 172 -46.33 4.18 22.50
C GLN A 172 -45.33 5.10 23.22
N GLN A 173 -45.51 5.37 24.52
CA GLN A 173 -44.56 6.13 25.33
C GLN A 173 -43.24 5.35 25.51
N ASP A 174 -43.31 4.07 25.88
CA ASP A 174 -42.14 3.21 26.04
C ASP A 174 -41.33 3.11 24.74
N LYS A 175 -42.02 3.01 23.58
CA LYS A 175 -41.38 3.00 22.27
C LYS A 175 -40.64 4.32 21.99
N LYS A 176 -41.24 5.47 22.31
CA LYS A 176 -40.60 6.78 22.15
C LYS A 176 -39.38 6.94 23.05
N GLU A 177 -39.46 6.50 24.31
CA GLU A 177 -38.32 6.53 25.22
C GLU A 177 -37.16 5.65 24.74
N LEU A 178 -37.45 4.48 24.17
CA LEU A 178 -36.45 3.61 23.55
C LEU A 178 -35.80 4.28 22.32
N GLU A 179 -36.60 4.89 21.45
CA GLU A 179 -36.09 5.62 20.28
C GLU A 179 -35.20 6.80 20.68
N ASP A 180 -35.58 7.55 21.74
CA ASP A 180 -34.79 8.68 22.23
C ASP A 180 -33.49 8.23 22.91
N LYS A 181 -33.50 7.11 23.65
CA LYS A 181 -32.28 6.50 24.20
C LYS A 181 -31.34 6.05 23.09
N PHE A 182 -31.88 5.37 22.07
CA PHE A 182 -31.10 4.92 20.92
C PHE A 182 -30.48 6.09 20.14
N LYS A 183 -31.26 7.16 19.89
CA LYS A 183 -30.74 8.38 19.25
C LYS A 183 -29.62 9.04 20.05
N LYS A 184 -29.76 9.12 21.39
CA LYS A 184 -28.70 9.66 22.26
C LYS A 184 -27.43 8.82 22.22
N GLU A 185 -27.57 7.50 22.20
CA GLU A 185 -26.43 6.58 22.14
C GLU A 185 -25.70 6.66 20.80
N MET A 186 -26.44 6.70 19.68
CA MET A 186 -25.89 6.94 18.35
C MET A 186 -25.13 8.27 18.25
N LEU A 187 -25.69 9.36 18.77
CA LEU A 187 -25.02 10.67 18.83
C LEU A 187 -23.74 10.63 19.67
N LYS A 188 -23.71 9.85 20.75
CA LYS A 188 -22.53 9.69 21.59
C LYS A 188 -21.44 8.88 20.87
N GLN A 189 -21.82 7.83 20.15
CA GLN A 189 -20.90 7.06 19.31
C GLN A 189 -20.33 7.90 18.16
N GLU A 190 -21.17 8.68 17.48
CA GLU A 190 -20.75 9.53 16.37
C GLU A 190 -19.76 10.62 16.83
N ARG A 191 -20.01 11.24 17.99
CA ARG A 191 -19.06 12.18 18.60
C ARG A 191 -17.75 11.50 18.99
N GLY A 192 -17.80 10.31 19.57
CA GLY A 192 -16.61 9.55 19.93
C GLY A 192 -15.77 9.17 18.70
N ALA A 193 -16.42 8.69 17.64
CA ALA A 193 -15.76 8.37 16.38
C ALA A 193 -15.16 9.61 15.70
N SER A 194 -15.87 10.73 15.72
CA SER A 194 -15.38 12.01 15.19
C SER A 194 -14.16 12.53 15.95
N GLU A 195 -14.15 12.40 17.28
CA GLU A 195 -13.01 12.81 18.11
C GLU A 195 -11.79 11.90 17.89
N GLN A 196 -12.00 10.59 17.77
CA GLN A 196 -10.96 9.63 17.42
C GLN A 196 -10.36 9.91 16.03
N LEU A 197 -11.20 10.19 15.03
CA LEU A 197 -10.74 10.58 13.70
C LEU A 197 -9.90 11.86 13.74
N ARG A 198 -10.32 12.87 14.53
CA ARG A 198 -9.57 14.12 14.66
C ARG A 198 -8.21 13.92 15.34
N LEU A 199 -8.13 13.03 16.33
CA LEU A 199 -6.86 12.68 16.98
C LEU A 199 -5.94 11.91 16.02
N ALA A 200 -6.48 10.95 15.28
CA ALA A 200 -5.73 10.20 14.27
C ALA A 200 -5.20 11.10 13.14
N GLU A 201 -6.01 12.05 12.66
CA GLU A 201 -5.60 13.02 11.64
C GLU A 201 -4.49 13.95 12.15
N LYS A 202 -4.56 14.34 13.43
CA LYS A 202 -3.50 15.15 14.05
C LYS A 202 -2.18 14.37 14.15
N GLN A 203 -2.23 13.12 14.62
CA GLN A 203 -1.06 12.24 14.69
C GLN A 203 -0.45 12.01 13.30
N TRP A 204 -1.29 11.72 12.31
CA TRP A 204 -0.83 11.52 10.94
C TRP A 204 -0.13 12.75 10.36
N ASN A 205 -0.63 13.95 10.67
CA ASN A 205 0.02 15.20 10.24
C ASN A 205 1.34 15.45 10.97
N GLU A 206 1.43 15.15 12.27
CA GLU A 206 2.67 15.24 13.06
C GLU A 206 3.73 14.27 12.52
N ASP A 207 3.36 13.00 12.27
CA ASP A 207 4.24 11.98 11.69
C ASP A 207 4.72 12.39 10.29
N ARG A 208 3.83 12.96 9.47
CA ARG A 208 4.17 13.43 8.13
C ARG A 208 5.16 14.60 8.15
N GLU A 209 5.03 15.53 9.08
CA GLU A 209 5.99 16.61 9.31
C GLU A 209 7.35 16.06 9.77
N GLU A 210 7.37 15.07 10.67
CA GLU A 210 8.60 14.43 11.13
C GLU A 210 9.32 13.68 10.00
N LEU A 211 8.58 12.91 9.20
CA LEU A 211 9.09 12.22 8.02
C LEU A 211 9.70 13.18 7.00
N LYS A 212 9.06 14.32 6.74
CA LYS A 212 9.63 15.36 5.87
C LYS A 212 10.94 15.92 6.42
N LYS A 213 11.02 16.18 7.73
CA LYS A 213 12.27 16.64 8.37
C LYS A 213 13.39 15.61 8.24
N LYS A 214 13.10 14.33 8.48
CA LYS A 214 14.06 13.23 8.29
C LYS A 214 14.53 13.10 6.84
N LEU A 215 13.61 13.23 5.89
CA LEU A 215 13.94 13.18 4.46
C LEU A 215 14.88 14.32 4.06
N ASN A 216 14.59 15.56 4.49
CA ASN A 216 15.45 16.71 4.21
C ASN A 216 16.84 16.53 4.83
N ALA A 217 16.92 16.09 6.09
CA ALA A 217 18.20 15.83 6.75
C ALA A 217 19.01 14.72 6.05
N ALA A 218 18.35 13.66 5.58
CA ALA A 218 18.99 12.61 4.80
C ALA A 218 19.49 13.14 3.45
N GLN A 219 18.73 14.02 2.79
CA GLN A 219 19.11 14.63 1.52
C GLN A 219 20.31 15.57 1.67
N ASP A 220 20.37 16.36 2.75
CA ASP A 220 21.54 17.17 3.11
C ASP A 220 22.77 16.29 3.37
N THR A 221 22.58 15.16 4.06
CA THR A 221 23.65 14.18 4.30
C THR A 221 24.16 13.57 2.99
N ILE A 222 23.26 13.19 2.08
CA ILE A 222 23.62 12.67 0.76
C ILE A 222 24.39 13.72 -0.05
N SER A 223 23.96 14.98 -0.03
CA SER A 223 24.66 16.06 -0.72
C SER A 223 26.06 16.30 -0.14
N GLY A 224 26.19 16.24 1.19
CA GLY A 224 27.49 16.29 1.87
C GLY A 224 28.41 15.14 1.44
N LEU A 225 27.91 13.90 1.49
CA LEU A 225 28.66 12.71 1.06
C LEU A 225 29.03 12.75 -0.42
N GLN A 226 28.16 13.26 -1.29
CA GLN A 226 28.48 13.44 -2.71
C GLN A 226 29.62 14.44 -2.91
N THR A 227 29.65 15.51 -2.10
CA THR A 227 30.74 16.48 -2.12
C THR A 227 32.05 15.85 -1.64
N GLU A 228 32.01 15.07 -0.56
CA GLU A 228 33.18 14.33 -0.08
C GLU A 228 33.67 13.28 -1.09
N ILE A 229 32.76 12.53 -1.72
CA ILE A 229 33.10 11.59 -2.79
C ILE A 229 33.75 12.33 -3.96
N ALA A 230 33.25 13.50 -4.35
CA ALA A 230 33.85 14.30 -5.42
C ALA A 230 35.27 14.77 -5.05
N LEU A 231 35.50 15.17 -3.79
CA LEU A 231 36.82 15.54 -3.28
C LEU A 231 37.78 14.33 -3.29
N ILE A 232 37.34 13.19 -2.74
CA ILE A 232 38.13 11.95 -2.72
C ILE A 232 38.38 11.43 -4.14
N GLN A 233 37.44 11.55 -5.07
CA GLN A 233 37.65 11.17 -6.47
C GLN A 233 38.65 12.10 -7.17
N GLY A 234 38.69 13.38 -6.80
CA GLY A 234 39.76 14.29 -7.20
C GLY A 234 41.14 13.80 -6.72
N ASP A 235 41.24 13.41 -5.46
CA ASP A 235 42.51 13.01 -4.84
C ASP A 235 42.96 11.58 -5.21
N VAL A 236 42.03 10.63 -5.33
CA VAL A 236 42.31 9.23 -5.69
C VAL A 236 42.60 9.09 -7.18
N GLY A 237 42.02 9.97 -8.01
CA GLY A 237 42.40 10.11 -9.41
C GLY A 237 43.90 10.33 -9.57
N ASP A 238 44.53 11.12 -8.69
CA ASP A 238 45.97 11.36 -8.76
C ASP A 238 46.82 10.19 -8.21
N LEU A 239 46.31 9.43 -7.24
CA LEU A 239 47.04 8.36 -6.56
C LEU A 239 47.02 6.99 -7.27
N PHE A 240 45.94 6.62 -7.97
CA PHE A 240 45.83 5.27 -8.56
C PHE A 240 46.69 5.12 -9.83
N PHE A 241 46.88 6.18 -10.63
CA PHE A 241 47.64 6.11 -11.90
C PHE A 241 49.15 6.13 -11.74
N LEU A 242 49.68 6.70 -10.66
CA LEU A 242 51.11 6.66 -10.34
C LEU A 242 51.62 5.23 -10.12
N SER A 243 50.73 4.26 -9.85
CA SER A 243 51.11 2.89 -9.47
C SER A 243 51.38 1.94 -10.64
N LEU A 244 50.90 2.19 -11.87
CA LEU A 244 50.90 1.17 -12.93
C LEU A 244 51.93 1.34 -14.07
N LYS A 245 52.69 2.44 -14.15
CA LYS A 245 53.67 2.69 -15.25
C LYS A 245 53.13 2.44 -16.67
N ASP A 246 51.82 2.45 -16.85
CA ASP A 246 51.17 2.22 -18.14
C ASP A 246 51.07 3.55 -18.89
N GLU A 247 52.10 3.84 -19.68
CA GLU A 247 52.20 5.08 -20.47
C GLU A 247 51.09 5.20 -21.52
N GLU A 248 50.58 4.07 -22.03
CA GLU A 248 49.54 4.06 -23.07
C GLU A 248 48.18 4.44 -22.48
N SER A 249 47.81 3.81 -21.36
CA SER A 249 46.58 4.15 -20.61
C SER A 249 46.63 5.59 -20.08
N LEU A 250 47.76 6.04 -19.55
CA LEU A 250 47.94 7.43 -19.13
C LEU A 250 47.82 8.39 -20.31
N GLY A 251 48.39 8.04 -21.46
CA GLY A 251 48.24 8.80 -22.71
C GLY A 251 46.78 8.91 -23.13
N TYR A 252 46.02 7.81 -23.08
CA TYR A 252 44.58 7.82 -23.35
C TYR A 252 43.81 8.77 -22.42
N ILE A 253 44.06 8.69 -21.11
CA ILE A 253 43.41 9.55 -20.11
C ILE A 253 43.73 11.02 -20.35
N LYS A 254 44.98 11.35 -20.66
CA LYS A 254 45.41 12.72 -21.00
C LYS A 254 44.63 13.27 -22.19
N ARG A 255 44.53 12.48 -23.28
CA ARG A 255 43.77 12.87 -24.49
C ARG A 255 42.29 13.05 -24.18
N ARG A 256 41.70 12.15 -23.39
CA ARG A 256 40.29 12.23 -22.96
C ARG A 256 40.02 13.48 -22.13
N ASN A 257 40.84 13.74 -21.11
CA ASN A 257 40.70 14.89 -20.23
C ASN A 257 40.88 16.20 -21.02
N LEU A 258 41.83 16.26 -21.95
CA LEU A 258 42.00 17.43 -22.84
C LEU A 258 40.72 17.72 -23.61
N LEU A 259 40.14 16.70 -24.26
CA LEU A 259 38.88 16.84 -24.99
C LEU A 259 37.76 17.35 -24.09
N ASP A 260 37.54 16.71 -22.95
CA ASP A 260 36.45 17.09 -22.05
C ASP A 260 36.63 18.49 -21.45
N ARG A 261 37.88 18.88 -21.18
CA ARG A 261 38.21 20.22 -20.70
C ARG A 261 37.93 21.30 -21.74
N VAL A 262 38.36 21.11 -22.98
CA VAL A 262 38.07 22.07 -24.05
C VAL A 262 36.56 22.17 -24.29
N GLN A 263 35.85 21.02 -24.30
CA GLN A 263 34.39 21.04 -24.39
C GLN A 263 33.74 21.78 -23.22
N ALA A 264 34.22 21.61 -21.99
CA ALA A 264 33.70 22.33 -20.83
C ALA A 264 33.93 23.84 -20.93
N GLN A 265 35.15 24.26 -21.30
CA GLN A 265 35.49 25.68 -21.49
C GLN A 265 34.61 26.33 -22.57
N LEU A 266 34.39 25.64 -23.68
CA LEU A 266 33.49 26.09 -24.73
C LEU A 266 32.03 26.08 -24.26
N ALA A 267 31.60 25.09 -23.46
CA ALA A 267 30.26 25.03 -22.89
C ALA A 267 29.94 26.29 -22.07
N ASP A 268 30.89 26.66 -21.20
CA ASP A 268 30.79 27.83 -20.33
C ASP A 268 30.73 29.12 -21.16
N LYS A 269 31.61 29.25 -22.17
CA LYS A 269 31.64 30.43 -23.07
C LYS A 269 30.41 30.56 -23.94
N PHE A 270 29.85 29.43 -24.38
CA PHE A 270 28.63 29.41 -25.18
C PHE A 270 27.37 29.57 -24.32
N GLY A 271 27.48 29.46 -22.99
CA GLY A 271 26.34 29.50 -22.08
C GLY A 271 25.35 28.36 -22.29
N VAL A 272 25.84 27.19 -22.73
CA VAL A 272 25.00 26.01 -23.03
C VAL A 272 24.89 25.03 -21.86
N THR A 273 25.68 25.23 -20.80
CA THR A 273 25.62 24.43 -19.58
C THR A 273 24.84 25.15 -18.48
N VAL A 274 23.80 24.48 -17.96
CA VAL A 274 23.09 24.88 -16.74
C VAL A 274 23.64 24.11 -15.54
N ASP A 275 24.08 22.88 -15.77
CA ASP A 275 24.65 21.97 -14.78
C ASP A 275 26.18 21.96 -14.86
N ARG A 276 26.82 22.60 -13.88
CA ARG A 276 28.28 22.69 -13.78
C ARG A 276 28.97 21.35 -13.47
N THR A 277 28.22 20.30 -13.13
CA THR A 277 28.81 18.99 -12.86
C THR A 277 29.16 18.24 -14.15
N THR A 278 28.49 18.53 -15.28
CA THR A 278 28.70 17.82 -16.54
C THR A 278 28.79 18.72 -17.80
N PRO A 279 29.57 19.83 -17.78
CA PRO A 279 29.58 20.82 -18.86
C PRO A 279 29.98 20.26 -20.23
N SER A 280 30.89 19.28 -20.28
CA SER A 280 31.27 18.63 -21.54
C SER A 280 30.10 17.87 -22.18
N VAL A 281 29.21 17.28 -21.37
CA VAL A 281 28.01 16.58 -21.84
C VAL A 281 27.02 17.59 -22.42
N SER A 282 26.75 18.68 -21.71
CA SER A 282 25.87 19.75 -22.18
C SER A 282 26.36 20.34 -23.51
N PHE A 283 27.66 20.54 -23.66
CA PHE A 283 28.27 20.96 -24.93
C PHE A 283 27.93 19.99 -26.06
N ARG A 284 28.12 18.68 -25.87
CA ARG A 284 27.84 17.69 -26.92
C ARG A 284 26.35 17.64 -27.29
N GLN A 285 25.48 17.77 -26.30
CA GLN A 285 24.03 17.82 -26.52
C GLN A 285 23.63 19.06 -27.31
N SER A 286 24.31 20.20 -27.10
CA SER A 286 24.06 21.45 -27.83
C SER A 286 24.36 21.37 -29.33
N LEU A 287 25.19 20.41 -29.77
CA LEU A 287 25.47 20.17 -31.19
C LEU A 287 24.33 19.43 -31.93
N GLY A 288 23.30 19.01 -31.19
CA GLY A 288 22.13 18.31 -31.71
C GLY A 288 22.16 16.79 -31.49
N PRO A 289 21.06 16.09 -31.80
CA PRO A 289 20.92 14.65 -31.60
C PRO A 289 21.50 13.80 -32.74
N SER A 290 21.87 14.43 -33.86
CA SER A 290 22.41 13.71 -35.03
C SER A 290 23.68 12.93 -34.67
N THR A 291 23.85 11.76 -35.28
CA THR A 291 25.08 10.97 -35.23
C THR A 291 26.00 11.25 -36.41
N ASP A 292 25.54 12.00 -37.42
CA ASP A 292 26.37 12.37 -38.56
C ASP A 292 27.43 13.40 -38.14
N LEU A 293 28.70 13.05 -38.38
CA LEU A 293 29.83 13.87 -37.99
C LEU A 293 29.84 15.20 -38.74
N GLU A 294 29.46 15.21 -40.03
CA GLU A 294 29.50 16.42 -40.85
C GLU A 294 28.46 17.44 -40.39
N GLU A 295 27.24 16.99 -40.14
CA GLU A 295 26.16 17.83 -39.59
C GLU A 295 26.56 18.43 -38.24
N ARG A 296 27.10 17.62 -37.33
CA ARG A 296 27.56 18.09 -36.02
C ARG A 296 28.73 19.07 -36.13
N ARG A 297 29.65 18.86 -37.07
CA ARG A 297 30.77 19.77 -37.37
C ARG A 297 30.25 21.12 -37.83
N GLN A 298 29.23 21.14 -38.69
CA GLN A 298 28.60 22.38 -39.13
C GLN A 298 27.89 23.09 -37.97
N SER A 299 27.19 22.35 -37.10
CA SER A 299 26.61 22.92 -35.87
C SER A 299 27.66 23.54 -34.96
N LEU A 300 28.80 22.87 -34.77
CA LEU A 300 29.92 23.37 -33.99
C LEU A 300 30.52 24.66 -34.61
N LYS A 301 30.73 24.70 -35.93
CA LYS A 301 31.20 25.91 -36.62
C LYS A 301 30.25 27.09 -36.40
N ARG A 302 28.93 26.87 -36.52
CA ARG A 302 27.93 27.91 -36.26
C ARG A 302 27.98 28.41 -34.81
N LEU A 303 28.21 27.54 -33.83
CA LEU A 303 28.38 27.94 -32.43
C LEU A 303 29.65 28.77 -32.23
N LEU A 304 30.78 28.33 -32.78
CA LEU A 304 32.05 29.07 -32.73
C LEU A 304 31.90 30.47 -33.35
N ASP A 305 31.26 30.56 -34.53
CA ASP A 305 31.04 31.82 -35.23
C ASP A 305 30.13 32.78 -34.43
N ARG A 306 29.06 32.24 -33.82
CA ARG A 306 28.14 33.02 -32.98
C ARG A 306 28.81 33.62 -31.75
N HIS A 307 29.78 32.90 -31.17
CA HIS A 307 30.47 33.28 -29.94
C HIS A 307 31.89 33.81 -30.16
N ARG A 308 32.26 34.14 -31.41
CA ARG A 308 33.61 34.52 -31.83
C ARG A 308 34.29 35.60 -30.97
N SER A 309 33.53 36.57 -30.45
CA SER A 309 34.05 37.65 -29.60
C SER A 309 34.46 37.19 -28.19
N SER A 310 33.99 36.04 -27.74
CA SER A 310 34.28 35.48 -26.41
C SER A 310 35.42 34.46 -26.41
N LEU A 311 35.90 34.08 -27.61
CA LEU A 311 36.91 33.05 -27.80
C LEU A 311 38.32 33.63 -27.65
N ASN A 312 39.23 32.85 -27.07
CA ASN A 312 40.65 33.16 -27.09
C ASN A 312 41.27 32.84 -28.47
N ALA A 313 42.56 33.12 -28.65
CA ALA A 313 43.23 32.89 -29.92
C ALA A 313 43.22 31.41 -30.37
N GLY A 314 43.45 30.47 -29.43
CA GLY A 314 43.45 29.03 -29.72
C GLY A 314 42.06 28.51 -30.09
N GLU A 315 41.05 28.90 -29.34
CA GLU A 315 39.65 28.54 -29.61
C GLU A 315 39.15 29.14 -30.93
N SER A 316 39.57 30.37 -31.26
CA SER A 316 39.26 30.99 -32.54
C SER A 316 39.92 30.27 -33.72
N ALA A 317 41.08 29.64 -33.51
CA ALA A 317 41.77 28.86 -34.53
C ALA A 317 41.04 27.54 -34.83
N LEU A 318 40.25 27.00 -33.89
CA LEU A 318 39.49 25.76 -34.09
C LEU A 318 38.58 25.80 -35.31
N SER A 319 37.98 26.96 -35.66
CA SER A 319 37.11 27.07 -36.83
C SER A 319 37.79 26.66 -38.14
N ASN A 320 39.12 26.78 -38.20
CA ASN A 320 39.93 26.43 -39.37
C ASN A 320 40.54 25.02 -39.27
N ASP A 321 40.63 24.43 -38.08
CA ASP A 321 41.21 23.11 -37.84
C ASP A 321 40.16 22.01 -37.99
N GLN A 322 40.11 21.37 -39.17
CA GLN A 322 39.13 20.30 -39.43
C GLN A 322 39.35 19.07 -38.55
N ALA A 323 40.58 18.76 -38.16
CA ALA A 323 40.88 17.60 -37.33
C ALA A 323 40.36 17.82 -35.91
N ALA A 324 40.66 18.98 -35.32
CA ALA A 324 40.18 19.35 -33.99
C ALA A 324 38.65 19.44 -33.93
N LEU A 325 38.02 20.03 -34.95
CA LEU A 325 36.56 20.09 -35.05
C LEU A 325 35.93 18.70 -35.14
N SER A 326 36.55 17.77 -35.86
CA SER A 326 36.06 16.39 -35.96
C SER A 326 36.09 15.72 -34.59
N ILE A 327 37.18 15.86 -33.84
CA ILE A 327 37.30 15.29 -32.48
C ILE A 327 36.28 15.92 -31.52
N LEU A 328 36.05 17.25 -31.59
CA LEU A 328 35.08 17.95 -30.74
C LEU A 328 33.63 17.58 -31.07
N ALA A 329 33.32 17.42 -32.35
CA ALA A 329 31.97 17.14 -32.83
C ALA A 329 31.59 15.67 -32.70
N ASP A 330 32.54 14.74 -32.69
CA ASP A 330 32.27 13.31 -32.69
C ASP A 330 31.53 12.85 -31.41
N SER A 331 30.34 12.28 -31.60
CA SER A 331 29.53 11.73 -30.52
C SER A 331 30.02 10.36 -30.04
N ARG A 332 30.82 9.65 -30.85
CA ARG A 332 31.34 8.29 -30.60
C ARG A 332 32.86 8.21 -30.77
N SER A 333 33.57 9.27 -30.39
CA SER A 333 35.03 9.31 -30.46
C SER A 333 35.66 8.07 -29.82
N ARG A 334 36.68 7.50 -30.46
CA ARG A 334 37.49 6.40 -29.89
C ARG A 334 38.07 6.75 -28.51
N LEU A 335 38.29 8.05 -28.28
CA LEU A 335 38.70 8.58 -26.98
C LEU A 335 37.66 8.33 -25.89
N ARG A 336 36.42 7.90 -26.21
CA ARG A 336 35.29 7.70 -25.29
C ARG A 336 34.82 6.25 -25.18
N GLU A 337 35.49 5.30 -25.83
CA GLU A 337 35.07 3.88 -25.85
C GLU A 337 34.90 3.27 -24.45
N LEU A 338 35.63 3.77 -23.44
CA LEU A 338 35.55 3.32 -22.05
C LEU A 338 34.51 4.09 -21.19
N GLY A 339 33.63 4.87 -21.84
CA GLY A 339 32.52 5.58 -21.20
C GLY A 339 32.79 7.07 -20.89
N ASP A 340 31.78 7.72 -20.31
CA ASP A 340 31.79 9.17 -20.02
C ASP A 340 32.41 9.53 -18.64
N ARG A 341 32.89 8.55 -17.86
CA ARG A 341 33.18 8.72 -16.41
C ARG A 341 34.65 8.97 -16.02
N VAL A 342 35.55 9.28 -16.95
CA VAL A 342 36.98 9.52 -16.70
C VAL A 342 37.46 10.62 -17.67
N ALA A 343 38.20 11.68 -17.35
CA ALA A 343 38.87 12.12 -16.13
C ALA A 343 38.61 13.62 -15.94
N HIS A 344 38.20 14.03 -14.73
CA HIS A 344 38.03 15.44 -14.38
C HIS A 344 39.29 15.90 -13.63
N GLY A 345 39.86 17.03 -14.07
CA GLY A 345 41.07 17.61 -13.50
C GLY A 345 41.57 18.77 -14.36
N VAL A 346 42.08 19.81 -13.73
CA VAL A 346 42.66 20.99 -14.39
C VAL A 346 44.17 20.85 -14.35
N PHE A 347 44.77 20.36 -15.44
CA PHE A 347 46.22 20.14 -15.52
C PHE A 347 46.94 21.21 -16.33
N GLN A 348 48.22 21.43 -16.12
CA GLN A 348 48.97 22.38 -16.95
C GLN A 348 49.13 21.86 -18.38
N ARG A 349 49.33 22.77 -19.35
CA ARG A 349 49.48 22.43 -20.77
C ARG A 349 50.53 21.33 -21.02
N GLY A 350 51.68 21.43 -20.36
CA GLY A 350 52.78 20.45 -20.46
C GLY A 350 52.40 19.02 -20.06
N TRP A 351 51.34 18.81 -19.27
CA TRP A 351 50.87 17.48 -18.92
C TRP A 351 50.32 16.71 -20.14
N TYR A 352 49.67 17.43 -21.06
CA TYR A 352 49.03 16.86 -22.25
C TYR A 352 50.01 16.70 -23.42
N GLU A 353 51.04 17.53 -23.51
CA GLU A 353 51.97 17.59 -24.65
C GLU A 353 52.48 16.22 -25.11
N PRO A 354 52.97 15.31 -24.25
CA PRO A 354 53.46 14.01 -24.70
C PRO A 354 52.37 13.17 -25.37
N ALA A 355 51.12 13.31 -24.94
CA ALA A 355 49.99 12.50 -25.39
C ALA A 355 49.36 12.99 -26.70
N THR A 356 49.63 14.23 -27.11
CA THR A 356 49.09 14.85 -28.33
C THR A 356 50.08 14.90 -29.50
N ARG A 357 51.36 14.51 -29.30
CA ARG A 357 52.42 14.61 -30.33
C ARG A 357 52.07 13.96 -31.66
N SER A 358 51.33 12.85 -31.64
CA SER A 358 50.98 12.04 -32.81
C SER A 358 49.63 12.36 -33.45
N ASP A 359 48.83 13.27 -32.88
CA ASP A 359 47.47 13.56 -33.34
C ASP A 359 47.29 15.07 -33.57
N GLU A 360 47.14 15.46 -34.84
CA GLU A 360 47.01 16.87 -35.24
C GLU A 360 45.75 17.53 -34.65
N GLY A 361 44.63 16.81 -34.57
CA GLY A 361 43.41 17.36 -34.01
C GLY A 361 43.55 17.65 -32.52
N LEU A 362 44.24 16.78 -31.79
CA LEU A 362 44.52 17.00 -30.37
C LEU A 362 45.55 18.12 -30.12
N LYS A 363 46.46 18.39 -31.05
CA LYS A 363 47.32 19.59 -30.99
C LYS A 363 46.48 20.86 -31.10
N GLY A 364 45.50 20.89 -32.01
CA GLY A 364 44.56 22.01 -32.12
C GLY A 364 43.78 22.24 -30.82
N LEU A 365 43.36 21.16 -30.14
CA LEU A 365 42.71 21.28 -28.82
C LEU A 365 43.66 21.79 -27.74
N LEU A 366 44.94 21.39 -27.79
CA LEU A 366 45.94 21.84 -26.83
C LEU A 366 46.14 23.36 -26.87
N GLU A 367 46.03 23.98 -28.05
CA GLU A 367 46.13 25.45 -28.20
C GLU A 367 45.01 26.22 -27.50
N CYS A 368 43.88 25.56 -27.19
CA CYS A 368 42.78 26.18 -26.46
C CYS A 368 43.09 26.33 -24.96
N ILE A 369 44.04 25.55 -24.45
CA ILE A 369 44.46 25.59 -23.04
C ILE A 369 45.43 26.73 -22.83
N VAL A 370 44.95 27.80 -22.18
CA VAL A 370 45.79 28.91 -21.72
C VAL A 370 46.44 28.50 -20.40
N ASP A 371 47.76 28.66 -20.30
CA ASP A 371 48.47 28.52 -19.04
C ASP A 371 47.96 29.60 -18.06
N SER A 372 47.26 29.15 -17.04
CA SER A 372 46.71 29.98 -15.96
C SER A 372 47.75 30.29 -14.89
#